data_AF-A0A954QXP2-F1
#
_entry.id   AF-A0A954QXP2-F1
#
_cell.length_a   1.000
_cell.length_b   1.000
_cell.length_c   1.000
_cell.angle_alpha   90.00
_cell.angle_beta   90.00
_cell.angle_gamma   90.00
#
_symmetry.space_group_name_H-M   'P 1'
#
loop_
_entity.id
_entity.type
_entity.pdbx_description
1 polymer ?
#
loop_
_entity_poly.entity_id
_entity_poly.type
_entity_poly.pdbx_seq_one_letter_code
_entity_poly.pdbx_strand_id
1 'polypeptide(L)' 'KEMQSVEGGALIIEVKDGKVMVNKAHVITTDIKCTNGVIHIIDAVMLPKE' A
#
# COMPACT_ATOMS: atom_id res chain seq x y z
N LYS A 1 4.24 6.76 -7.49
CA LYS A 1 3.07 6.45 -8.33
C LYS A 1 1.82 6.61 -7.48
N GLU A 2 0.81 7.30 -8.00
CA GLU A 2 -0.46 7.47 -7.29
C GLU A 2 -1.45 6.36 -7.66
N MET A 3 -2.21 5.88 -6.69
CA MET A 3 -3.28 4.88 -6.84
C MET A 3 -4.51 5.34 -6.07
N GLN A 4 -5.70 5.11 -6.62
CA GLN A 4 -6.95 5.45 -5.96
C GLN A 4 -7.39 4.31 -5.04
N SER A 5 -7.74 4.66 -3.79
CA SER A 5 -8.36 3.72 -2.86
C SER A 5 -9.88 3.71 -3.02
N VAL A 6 -10.52 2.66 -2.49
CA VAL A 6 -11.98 2.49 -2.58
C VAL A 6 -12.73 3.53 -1.76
N GLU A 7 -12.13 4.06 -0.68
CA GLU A 7 -12.69 5.20 0.05
C GLU A 7 -12.57 6.54 -0.72
N GLY A 8 -11.98 6.54 -1.92
CA GLY A 8 -11.82 7.72 -2.77
C GLY A 8 -10.55 8.53 -2.54
N GLY A 9 -9.73 8.12 -1.56
CA GLY A 9 -8.44 8.74 -1.27
C GLY A 9 -7.34 8.34 -2.26
N ALA A 10 -6.27 9.14 -2.31
CA ALA A 10 -5.07 8.81 -3.05
C ALA A 10 -4.04 8.11 -2.14
N LEU A 11 -3.55 6.95 -2.59
CA LEU A 11 -2.41 6.23 -2.04
C LEU A 11 -1.17 6.54 -2.87
N ILE A 12 -0.10 6.97 -2.19
CA ILE A 12 1.18 7.27 -2.83
C ILE A 12 2.09 6.06 -2.67
N ILE A 13 2.49 5.45 -3.78
CA ILE A 13 3.46 4.35 -3.80
C ILE A 13 4.83 4.88 -4.17
N GLU A 14 5.82 4.66 -3.32
CA GLU A 14 7.21 5.07 -3.52
C GLU A 14 8.15 3.89 -3.37
N VAL A 15 9.28 3.95 -4.06
CA VAL A 15 10.38 3.01 -3.85
C VAL A 15 11.56 3.81 -3.31
N LYS A 16 11.96 3.53 -2.06
CA LYS A 16 13.12 4.15 -1.40
C LYS A 16 14.06 3.05 -0.95
N ASP A 17 15.33 3.17 -1.32
CA ASP A 17 16.38 2.22 -0.93
C ASP A 17 16.04 0.74 -1.23
N GLY A 18 15.38 0.50 -2.37
CA GLY A 18 14.93 -0.83 -2.77
C GLY A 18 13.70 -1.36 -2.01
N LYS A 19 13.12 -0.59 -1.09
CA LYS A 19 11.90 -0.93 -0.37
C LYS A 19 10.70 -0.19 -0.95
N VAL A 20 9.59 -0.91 -1.07
CA VAL A 20 8.31 -0.32 -1.49
C VAL A 20 7.60 0.25 -0.26
N MET A 21 7.09 1.46 -0.41
CA MET A 21 6.30 2.14 0.61
C MET A 21 4.94 2.54 0.03
N VAL A 22 3.91 2.44 0.85
CA VAL A 22 2.57 2.98 0.57
C VAL A 22 2.30 4.06 1.61
N ASN A 23 2.20 5.31 1.16
CA ASN A 23 2.21 6.50 1.99
C ASN A 23 3.43 6.51 2.95
N LYS A 24 3.22 6.16 4.22
CA LYS A 24 4.26 6.11 5.26
C LYS A 24 4.56 4.68 5.75
N ALA A 25 3.82 3.68 5.26
CA ALA A 25 3.97 2.28 5.65
C ALA A 25 4.90 1.54 4.69
N HIS A 26 5.75 0.66 5.20
CA HIS A 26 6.59 -0.21 4.37
C HIS A 26 5.85 -1.47 4.00
N VAL A 27 6.02 -1.91 2.76
CA VAL A 27 5.54 -3.22 2.32
C VAL A 27 6.57 -4.27 2.76
N ILE A 28 6.14 -5.20 3.61
CA ILE A 28 6.99 -6.27 4.15
C ILE A 28 6.82 -7.61 3.41
N THR A 29 5.68 -7.80 2.72
CA THR A 29 5.41 -9.00 1.93
C THR A 29 4.53 -8.62 0.75
N THR A 30 4.87 -9.10 -0.44
CA THR A 30 4.14 -8.81 -1.68
C THR A 30 3.48 -10.06 -2.24
N ASP A 31 2.55 -9.86 -3.17
CA ASP A 31 2.08 -10.91 -4.09
C ASP A 31 1.41 -12.13 -3.46
N ILE A 32 0.73 -11.94 -2.32
CA ILE A 32 -0.11 -12.98 -1.73
C ILE A 32 -1.38 -13.10 -2.58
N LYS A 33 -1.45 -14.17 -3.38
CA LYS A 33 -2.57 -14.42 -4.29
C LYS A 33 -3.84 -14.77 -3.52
N CYS A 34 -4.94 -14.12 -3.90
CA CYS A 34 -6.29 -14.43 -3.46
C CYS A 34 -7.17 -14.77 -4.66
N THR A 35 -8.37 -15.28 -4.43
CA THR A 35 -9.31 -15.66 -5.51
C THR A 35 -9.77 -14.46 -6.34
N ASN A 36 -9.70 -13.25 -5.78
CA ASN A 36 -10.23 -12.01 -6.36
C ASN A 36 -9.24 -10.84 -6.31
N GLY A 37 -7.96 -11.08 -6.04
CA GLY A 37 -6.99 -10.00 -5.89
C GLY A 37 -5.65 -10.45 -5.33
N VAL A 38 -4.89 -9.48 -4.83
CA VAL A 38 -3.56 -9.69 -4.26
C VAL A 38 -3.44 -8.88 -2.96
N ILE A 39 -2.91 -9.50 -1.93
CA ILE A 39 -2.59 -8.83 -0.66
C ILE A 39 -1.10 -8.44 -0.64
N HIS A 40 -0.84 -7.23 -0.18
CA HIS A 40 0.47 -6.73 0.18
C HIS A 40 0.44 -6.39 1.68
N ILE A 41 1.33 -7.00 2.47
CA ILE A 41 1.38 -6.78 3.92
C ILE A 41 2.20 -5.51 4.20
N ILE A 42 1.69 -4.69 5.11
CA ILE A 42 2.34 -3.45 5.56
C ILE A 42 2.60 -3.47 7.07
N ASP A 43 3.57 -2.69 7.51
CA ASP A 43 4.02 -2.61 8.91
C ASP A 43 3.30 -1.56 9.77
N ALA A 44 2.43 -0.74 9.17
CA ALA A 44 1.74 0.34 9.85
C ALA A 44 0.28 0.48 9.39
N VAL A 45 -0.59 0.91 10.31
CA VAL A 45 -2.00 1.20 10.02
C VAL A 45 -2.10 2.52 9.24
N MET A 46 -2.85 2.51 8.14
CA MET A 46 -3.22 3.72 7.42
C MET A 46 -4.54 4.26 7.97
N LEU A 47 -4.49 5.50 8.47
CA LEU A 47 -5.69 6.20 8.91
C LEU A 47 -6.30 6.98 7.73
N PRO A 48 -7.63 7.11 7.66
CA PRO A 48 -8.29 7.97 6.68
C PRO A 48 -7.77 9.41 6.81
N LYS A 49 -7.74 10.14 5.68
CA LYS A 49 -7.62 11.60 5.75
C LYS A 49 -8.95 12.14 6.30
N GLU A 50 -8.87 13.07 7.26
CA GLU A 50 -10.04 13.82 7.76
C GLU A 50 -10.75 14.57 6.64
#